data_AF-A0A3D4Z7B6-F1
#
_entry.id   AF-A0A3D4Z7B6-F1
#
_cell.length_a   1.000
_cell.length_b   1.000
_cell.length_c   1.000
_cell.angle_alpha   90.00
_cell.angle_beta   90.00
_cell.angle_gamma   90.00
#
_symmetry.space_group_name_H-M   'P 1'
#
loop_
_entity.id
_entity.type
_entity.pdbx_description
1 polymer ?
#
loop_
_entity_poly.entity_id
_entity_poly.type
_entity_poly.pdbx_seq_one_letter_code
_entity_poly.pdbx_strand_id
1 'polypeptide(L)' 'NGFWDYGPVGVELRNNIKNFWWERMVRLRDDVVGVDTSIICHPQTWVASGHLASFSDPMV' A
#
# COMPACT_ATOMS: atom_id res chain seq x y z
N ASN A 1 -5.03 -13.46 15.40
CA ASN A 1 -4.38 -14.00 14.18
C ASN A 1 -4.43 -12.93 13.11
N GLY A 2 -3.34 -12.65 12.39
CA GLY A 2 -3.31 -11.53 11.44
C GLY A 2 -1.95 -11.19 10.81
N PHE A 3 -0.88 -11.91 11.19
CA PHE A 3 0.46 -11.69 10.66
C PHE A 3 1.02 -13.01 10.14
N TRP A 4 1.61 -12.99 8.95
CA TRP A 4 2.18 -14.14 8.26
C TRP A 4 3.47 -13.75 7.53
N ASP A 5 4.41 -14.70 7.47
CA ASP A 5 5.66 -14.56 6.73
C ASP A 5 5.57 -15.23 5.35
N TYR A 6 6.21 -14.61 4.35
CA TYR A 6 6.30 -15.19 3.01
C TYR A 6 7.46 -16.19 2.94
N GLY A 7 7.18 -17.44 2.58
CA GLY A 7 8.21 -18.44 2.25
C GLY A 7 8.90 -18.17 0.91
N PRO A 8 9.90 -19.00 0.52
CA PRO A 8 10.77 -18.73 -0.64
C PRO A 8 10.02 -18.48 -1.96
N VAL A 9 9.05 -19.32 -2.31
CA VAL A 9 8.25 -19.12 -3.55
C VAL A 9 7.29 -17.94 -3.39
N GLY A 10 6.78 -17.71 -2.16
CA GLY A 10 5.83 -16.63 -1.88
C GLY A 10 6.46 -15.24 -2.02
N VAL A 11 7.71 -15.06 -1.57
CA VAL A 11 8.40 -13.78 -1.71
C VAL A 11 8.70 -13.46 -3.18
N GLU A 12 9.13 -14.45 -3.97
CA GLU A 12 9.36 -14.30 -5.41
C GLU A 12 8.07 -13.93 -6.14
N LEU A 13 6.96 -14.63 -5.85
CA LEU A 13 5.67 -14.33 -6.45
C LEU A 13 5.20 -12.91 -6.11
N ARG A 14 5.27 -12.51 -4.83
CA ARG A 14 4.90 -11.16 -4.40
C ARG A 14 5.73 -10.10 -5.12
N ASN A 15 7.04 -10.30 -5.24
CA ASN A 15 7.93 -9.36 -5.92
C ASN A 15 7.60 -9.28 -7.42
N ASN A 16 7.35 -10.40 -8.09
CA ASN A 16 6.98 -10.44 -9.51
C ASN A 16 5.69 -9.68 -9.79
N ILE A 17 4.67 -9.83 -8.93
CA ILE A 17 3.40 -9.09 -9.06
C ILE A 17 3.62 -7.59 -8.89
N LYS A 18 4.39 -7.17 -7.86
CA LYS A 18 4.70 -5.75 -7.63
C LYS A 18 5.45 -5.13 -8.82
N ASN A 19 6.45 -5.84 -9.36
CA ASN A 19 7.24 -5.37 -10.50
C ASN A 19 6.39 -5.23 -11.76
N PHE A 20 5.56 -6.24 -12.07
CA PHE A 20 4.64 -6.19 -13.21
C PHE A 20 3.67 -5.01 -13.11
N TRP A 21 3.07 -4.81 -11.94
CA TRP A 21 2.14 -3.70 -11.72
C TRP A 21 2.82 -2.34 -11.92
N TRP A 22 4.02 -2.16 -11.37
CA TRP A 22 4.77 -0.91 -11.49
C TRP A 22 5.13 -0.59 -12.94
N GLU A 23 5.61 -1.59 -13.69
CA GLU A 23 5.89 -1.44 -15.12
C GLU A 23 4.63 -0.99 -15.87
N ARG A 24 3.51 -1.70 -15.68
CA ARG A 24 2.28 -1.46 -16.42
C ARG A 24 1.60 -0.13 -16.09
N MET A 25 1.63 0.25 -14.81
CA MET A 25 0.84 1.39 -14.31
C MET A 25 1.65 2.68 -14.20
N VAL A 26 2.96 2.60 -13.98
CA VAL A 26 3.81 3.78 -13.79
C VAL A 26 4.70 4.03 -14.99
N ARG A 27 5.42 3.01 -15.48
CA ARG A 27 6.41 3.22 -16.55
C ARG A 27 5.81 3.30 -17.95
N LEU A 28 4.78 2.50 -18.23
CA LEU A 28 4.11 2.46 -19.54
C LEU A 28 2.97 3.48 -19.69
N ARG A 29 2.86 4.43 -18.75
CA ARG A 29 1.82 5.45 -18.72
C ARG A 29 2.45 6.82 -18.55
N ASP A 30 2.12 7.75 -19.45
CA ASP A 30 2.65 9.11 -19.42
C ASP A 30 1.96 10.00 -18.38
N ASP A 31 0.88 9.51 -17.75
CA ASP A 31 0.03 10.26 -16.83
C ASP A 31 0.21 9.86 -15.35
N VAL A 32 1.18 9.00 -15.04
CA VAL A 32 1.44 8.51 -13.68
C VAL A 32 2.90 8.68 -13.29
N VAL A 33 3.16 9.25 -12.12
CA VAL A 33 4.51 9.47 -11.59
C VAL A 33 4.74 8.58 -10.36
N GLY A 34 5.89 7.90 -10.32
CA GLY A 34 6.30 7.09 -9.17
C GLY A 34 6.76 7.94 -7.99
N VAL A 35 6.27 7.63 -6.79
CA VAL A 35 6.64 8.25 -5.52
C VAL A 35 6.77 7.16 -4.45
N ASP A 36 7.70 7.34 -3.51
CA ASP A 36 7.85 6.51 -2.31
C ASP A 36 7.82 7.43 -1.07
N THR A 37 7.02 7.09 -0.07
CA THR A 37 6.74 7.93 1.11
C THR A 37 6.95 7.18 2.42
N SER A 38 7.14 7.91 3.51
CA SER A 38 7.22 7.30 4.85
C SER A 38 5.90 6.65 5.28
N ILE A 39 6.00 5.57 6.07
CA ILE A 39 4.83 4.90 6.68
C ILE A 39 4.25 5.77 7.82
N ILE A 40 5.11 6.40 8.61
CA ILE A 40 4.68 7.29 9.69
C ILE A 40 4.38 8.67 9.11
N CYS A 41 3.15 9.14 9.34
CA CYS A 41 2.65 10.44 8.87
C CYS A 41 2.30 11.34 10.06
N HIS A 42 2.40 12.65 9.87
CA HIS A 42 1.98 13.64 10.86
C HIS A 42 0.49 13.46 11.21
N PRO A 43 0.07 13.57 12.50
CA PRO A 43 -1.32 13.30 12.93
C PRO A 43 -2.39 14.06 12.13
N GLN A 44 -2.10 15.31 11.75
CA GLN A 44 -3.04 16.14 10.98
C GLN A 44 -3.36 15.58 9.59
N THR A 45 -2.46 14.78 8.98
CA THR A 45 -2.74 14.09 7.71
C THR A 45 -3.91 13.10 7.87
N TRP A 46 -3.97 12.39 8.99
CA TRP A 46 -5.04 11.43 9.30
C TRP A 46 -6.36 12.12 9.65
N VAL A 47 -6.30 13.29 10.27
CA VAL A 47 -7.48 14.14 10.52
C VAL A 47 -8.04 14.64 9.19
N ALA A 48 -7.19 15.26 8.36
CA ALA A 48 -7.60 15.87 7.09
C ALA A 48 -8.16 14.84 6.09
N SER A 49 -7.61 13.62 6.09
CA SER A 49 -8.11 12.52 5.25
C SER A 49 -9.35 11.82 5.82
N GLY A 50 -9.82 12.19 7.02
CA GLY A 50 -11.01 11.60 7.67
C GLY A 50 -10.80 10.24 8.33
N HIS A 51 -9.58 9.68 8.30
CA HIS A 51 -9.29 8.35 8.84
C HIS A 51 -9.65 8.23 10.34
N LEU A 52 -9.43 9.29 11.13
CA LEU A 52 -9.79 9.28 12.55
C LEU A 52 -11.29 9.14 12.83
N ALA A 53 -12.14 9.58 11.90
CA ALA A 53 -13.60 9.60 12.11
C ALA A 53 -14.32 8.41 11.47
N SER A 54 -13.73 7.79 10.44
CA SER A 54 -14.45 6.85 9.58
C SER A 54 -13.81 5.46 9.46
N PHE A 55 -12.56 5.28 9.90
CA PHE A 55 -11.89 3.97 9.84
C PHE A 55 -12.18 3.14 11.09
N SER A 56 -13.45 2.73 11.27
CA SER A 56 -13.90 1.91 12.40
C SER A 56 -14.90 0.86 11.93
N ASP A 57 -14.57 -0.42 12.17
CA ASP A 57 -15.51 -1.52 11.96
C ASP A 57 -16.41 -1.69 13.20
N PRO A 58 -17.74 -1.77 13.05
CA PRO A 58 -18.64 -2.01 14.17
C PRO A 58 -18.34 -3.36 14.84
N MET A 59 -18.15 -3.36 16.16
CA MET A 59 -18.08 -4.60 16.94
C MET A 59 -19.48 -4.91 17.47
N VAL A 60 -20.01 -6.08 17.13
CA VAL A 60 -21.30 -6.62 17.61
C VAL A 60 -21.05 -7.81 18.51
#